data_AF-D6XBK6-F1
#
_entry.id   AF-D6XBK6-F1
#
_cell.length_a   1.000
_cell.length_b   1.000
_cell.length_c   1.000
_cell.angle_alpha   90.00
_cell.angle_beta   90.00
_cell.angle_gamma   90.00
#
_symmetry.space_group_name_H-M   'P 1'
#
loop_
_entity.id
_entity.type
_entity.pdbx_description
1 polymer ?
#
loop_
_entity_poly.entity_id
_entity_poly.type
_entity_poly.pdbx_seq_one_letter_code
_entity_poly.pdbx_strand_id
1 'polypeptide(L)'
;MTQPATSAYLRFPHLRGELVAFTAEDDVWLAPLDGGRAWRVSADNVPVTHPRISPDGTTVAWTSARDGAPEVHIAPVDGGPGRRLTHWGSARTQVRGWTPDGEVLAITTHGQASLRRSWARTVPLDGGPGTTLPYGPVGHVAHGPATVILSAPMGREAAWWKRYRGGTAGKLWIDRDGDGEFVRLHDDLDGNLEYPVWAGDRIAFLSDHEGTGAVYSSLADGSDLRRHTPLDGYYARHAAGDGTRVVYTSAGELWILDDLDGAEPRRLEVRLGRPARRPGSRSRWTPPAG
;
A
#
# COMPACT_ATOMS: atom_id res chain seq x y z
N MET A 1 29.90 -3.40 -24.06
CA MET A 1 29.57 -3.83 -22.68
C MET A 1 28.35 -3.06 -22.23
N THR A 2 27.20 -3.71 -22.25
CA THR A 2 25.93 -3.14 -21.80
C THR A 2 26.01 -3.02 -20.27
N GLN A 3 26.01 -1.79 -19.77
CA GLN A 3 25.88 -1.52 -18.35
C GLN A 3 24.60 -2.23 -17.86
N PRO A 4 24.64 -3.06 -16.81
CA PRO A 4 23.43 -3.68 -16.29
C PRO A 4 22.44 -2.54 -15.96
N ALA A 5 21.20 -2.67 -16.43
CA ALA A 5 20.15 -1.73 -16.08
C ALA A 5 20.12 -1.63 -14.55
N THR A 6 20.38 -0.45 -14.01
CA THR A 6 20.31 -0.21 -12.57
C THR A 6 18.88 -0.53 -12.14
N SER A 7 18.70 -1.63 -11.40
CA SER A 7 17.39 -2.06 -10.93
C SER A 7 16.83 -0.97 -10.01
N ALA A 8 15.67 -0.42 -10.35
CA ALA A 8 15.01 0.57 -9.50
C ALA A 8 14.48 -0.10 -8.23
N TYR A 9 14.50 0.62 -7.10
CA TYR A 9 13.96 0.10 -5.85
C TYR A 9 12.44 0.36 -5.78
N LEU A 10 11.65 -0.66 -6.11
CA LEU A 10 10.19 -0.59 -6.21
C LEU A 10 9.53 -0.84 -4.84
N ARG A 11 8.50 -0.05 -4.51
CA ARG A 11 7.83 -0.09 -3.19
C ARG A 11 6.31 0.11 -3.32
N PHE A 12 5.58 -0.23 -2.25
CA PHE A 12 4.16 0.08 -2.07
C PHE A 12 3.24 -0.27 -3.24
N PRO A 13 3.27 -1.51 -3.76
CA PRO A 13 2.47 -1.86 -4.91
C PRO A 13 0.97 -1.86 -4.59
N HIS A 14 0.17 -1.77 -5.64
CA HIS A 14 -1.26 -2.06 -5.67
C HIS A 14 -1.65 -2.42 -7.09
N LEU A 15 -2.50 -3.43 -7.27
CA LEU A 15 -2.94 -3.88 -8.58
C LEU A 15 -4.44 -3.67 -8.76
N ARG A 16 -4.89 -3.44 -9.99
CA ARG A 16 -6.31 -3.38 -10.37
C ARG A 16 -6.43 -3.56 -11.88
N GLY A 17 -7.32 -4.45 -12.32
CA GLY A 17 -7.44 -4.77 -13.75
C GLY A 17 -6.09 -5.23 -14.31
N GLU A 18 -5.65 -4.65 -15.41
CA GLU A 18 -4.36 -4.99 -16.04
C GLU A 18 -3.20 -4.10 -15.60
N LEU A 19 -3.35 -3.34 -14.51
CA LEU A 19 -2.37 -2.35 -14.06
C LEU A 19 -1.81 -2.66 -12.68
N VAL A 20 -0.54 -2.32 -12.49
CA VAL A 20 0.11 -2.20 -11.18
C VAL A 20 0.57 -0.76 -10.97
N ALA A 21 0.14 -0.16 -9.85
CA ALA A 21 0.67 1.09 -9.33
C ALA A 21 1.75 0.78 -8.28
N PHE A 22 2.79 1.60 -8.22
CA PHE A 22 3.89 1.43 -7.27
C PHE A 22 4.65 2.75 -7.09
N THR A 23 5.52 2.80 -6.09
CA THR A 23 6.44 3.92 -5.86
C THR A 23 7.84 3.55 -6.33
N ALA A 24 8.45 4.43 -7.12
CA ALA A 24 9.85 4.36 -7.53
C ALA A 24 10.39 5.77 -7.76
N GLU A 25 11.67 6.01 -7.48
CA GLU A 25 12.27 7.36 -7.62
C GLU A 25 11.45 8.44 -6.89
N ASP A 26 10.88 8.09 -5.74
CA ASP A 26 10.02 8.93 -4.90
C ASP A 26 8.71 9.42 -5.54
N ASP A 27 8.35 8.90 -6.72
CA ASP A 27 7.12 9.20 -7.44
C ASP A 27 6.19 7.97 -7.57
N VAL A 28 4.92 8.23 -7.89
CA VAL A 28 3.92 7.23 -8.28
C VAL A 28 4.13 6.86 -9.74
N TRP A 29 4.22 5.57 -10.00
CA TRP A 29 4.30 4.98 -11.33
C TRP A 29 3.18 3.96 -11.53
N LEU A 30 2.77 3.79 -12.78
CA LEU A 30 1.94 2.67 -13.21
C LEU A 30 2.63 1.90 -14.33
N ALA A 31 2.34 0.60 -14.42
CA ALA A 31 2.78 -0.27 -15.49
C ALA A 31 1.71 -1.35 -15.79
N PRO A 32 1.73 -1.95 -16.99
CA PRO A 32 0.94 -3.15 -17.27
C PRO A 32 1.39 -4.34 -16.40
N LEU A 33 0.45 -5.21 -16.02
CA LEU A 33 0.70 -6.41 -15.21
C LEU A 33 1.44 -7.53 -15.95
N ASP A 34 1.37 -7.55 -17.28
CA ASP A 34 2.18 -8.41 -18.14
C ASP A 34 3.62 -7.86 -18.32
N GLY A 35 3.90 -6.70 -17.71
CA GLY A 35 5.21 -6.07 -17.66
C GLY A 35 5.38 -4.97 -18.70
N GLY A 36 6.62 -4.57 -18.95
CA GLY A 36 6.94 -3.57 -19.96
C GLY A 36 7.12 -2.16 -19.39
N ARG A 37 6.73 -1.14 -20.15
CA ARG A 37 7.11 0.25 -19.85
C ARG A 37 6.16 0.90 -18.84
N ALA A 38 6.71 1.34 -17.72
CA ALA A 38 6.00 2.15 -16.74
C ALA A 38 5.92 3.63 -17.16
N TRP A 39 4.85 4.31 -16.73
CA TRP A 39 4.69 5.76 -16.82
C TRP A 39 4.53 6.38 -15.44
N ARG A 40 4.99 7.62 -15.32
CA ARG A 40 4.99 8.38 -14.07
C ARG A 40 3.72 9.21 -13.96
N VAL A 41 3.06 9.15 -12.81
CA VAL A 41 1.83 9.91 -12.50
C VAL A 41 2.09 11.13 -11.63
N SER A 42 3.00 11.02 -10.64
CA SER A 42 3.36 12.16 -9.79
C SER A 42 4.69 12.80 -10.19
N ALA A 43 4.95 13.97 -9.65
CA ALA A 43 6.23 14.67 -9.72
C ALA A 43 6.39 15.54 -8.47
N ASP A 44 6.18 14.91 -7.30
CA ASP A 44 5.92 15.63 -6.05
C ASP A 44 7.20 16.21 -5.43
N ASN A 45 8.37 15.79 -5.92
CA ASN A 45 9.71 16.14 -5.41
C ASN A 45 9.92 15.84 -3.92
N VAL A 46 9.08 14.96 -3.37
CA VAL A 46 9.18 14.38 -2.04
C VAL A 46 8.75 12.91 -2.10
N PRO A 47 9.21 12.05 -1.19
CA PRO A 47 8.81 10.65 -1.16
C PRO A 47 7.28 10.48 -1.02
N VAL A 48 6.66 9.87 -2.03
CA VAL A 48 5.27 9.41 -1.96
C VAL A 48 5.17 7.98 -1.44
N THR A 49 4.01 7.59 -0.89
CA THR A 49 3.78 6.21 -0.45
C THR A 49 2.35 5.75 -0.71
N HIS A 50 2.16 4.43 -0.73
CA HIS A 50 0.86 3.76 -0.80
C HIS A 50 -0.05 4.24 -1.94
N PRO A 51 0.41 4.21 -3.21
CA PRO A 51 -0.50 4.38 -4.33
C PRO A 51 -1.55 3.25 -4.33
N ARG A 52 -2.82 3.60 -4.56
CA ARG A 52 -3.96 2.69 -4.59
C ARG A 52 -4.86 3.07 -5.78
N ILE A 53 -5.09 2.13 -6.67
CA ILE A 53 -5.99 2.31 -7.83
C ILE A 53 -7.43 2.11 -7.36
N SER A 54 -8.33 2.99 -7.76
CA SER A 54 -9.76 2.95 -7.43
C SER A 54 -10.43 1.67 -7.94
N PRO A 55 -11.57 1.25 -7.36
CA PRO A 55 -12.27 0.03 -7.78
C PRO A 55 -12.66 0.04 -9.27
N ASP A 56 -13.01 1.21 -9.81
CA ASP A 56 -13.35 1.41 -11.22
C ASP A 56 -12.13 1.50 -12.15
N GLY A 57 -10.91 1.49 -11.61
CA GLY A 57 -9.67 1.52 -12.39
C GLY A 57 -9.29 2.88 -12.99
N THR A 58 -10.03 3.96 -12.69
CA THR A 58 -9.85 5.25 -13.38
C THR A 58 -8.94 6.22 -12.64
N THR A 59 -8.79 6.06 -11.32
CA THR A 59 -8.12 7.01 -10.43
C THR A 59 -7.07 6.31 -9.58
N VAL A 60 -5.94 6.96 -9.33
CA VAL A 60 -4.95 6.52 -8.33
C VAL A 60 -4.89 7.53 -7.19
N ALA A 61 -4.98 7.03 -5.96
CA ALA A 61 -4.79 7.80 -4.73
C ALA A 61 -3.44 7.46 -4.09
N TRP A 62 -2.74 8.42 -3.50
CA TRP A 62 -1.50 8.18 -2.77
C TRP A 62 -1.32 9.15 -1.60
N THR A 63 -0.34 8.84 -0.75
CA THR A 63 0.06 9.72 0.35
C THR A 63 1.27 10.55 -0.09
N SER A 64 1.17 11.88 0.03
CA SER A 64 2.26 12.80 -0.29
C SER A 64 2.41 13.87 0.78
N ALA A 65 3.66 14.21 1.12
CA ALA A 65 3.99 15.28 2.07
C ALA A 65 4.46 16.56 1.37
N ARG A 66 4.17 16.72 0.07
CA ARG A 66 4.68 17.85 -0.75
C ARG A 66 4.26 19.22 -0.23
N ASP A 67 3.16 19.27 0.51
CA ASP A 67 2.57 20.48 1.10
C ASP A 67 2.82 20.58 2.62
N GLY A 68 3.83 19.87 3.15
CA GLY A 68 4.23 19.88 4.56
C GLY A 68 3.87 18.58 5.29
N ALA A 69 2.63 18.43 5.73
CA ALA A 69 2.15 17.19 6.34
C ALA A 69 1.72 16.16 5.25
N PRO A 70 1.77 14.85 5.53
CA PRO A 70 1.20 13.84 4.65
C PRO A 70 -0.30 14.04 4.44
N GLU A 71 -0.73 14.01 3.17
CA GLU A 71 -2.12 14.21 2.76
C GLU A 71 -2.48 13.26 1.61
N VAL A 72 -3.78 13.01 1.47
CA VAL A 72 -4.34 12.22 0.37
C VAL A 72 -4.33 13.04 -0.91
N HIS A 73 -3.73 12.48 -1.94
CA HIS A 73 -3.66 13.03 -3.28
C HIS A 73 -4.23 12.04 -4.28
N ILE A 74 -4.79 12.54 -5.38
CA ILE A 74 -5.31 11.72 -6.47
C ILE A 74 -4.91 12.25 -7.85
N ALA A 75 -4.94 11.39 -8.85
CA ALA A 75 -4.82 11.73 -10.27
C ALA A 75 -5.50 10.65 -11.12
N PRO A 76 -5.87 10.95 -12.38
CA PRO A 76 -6.29 9.92 -13.33
C PRO A 76 -5.16 8.91 -13.59
N VAL A 77 -5.51 7.65 -13.77
CA VAL A 77 -4.58 6.54 -14.07
C VAL A 77 -3.82 6.77 -15.39
N ASP A 78 -4.51 7.31 -16.39
CA ASP A 78 -3.94 7.66 -17.70
C ASP A 78 -3.05 8.94 -17.67
N GLY A 79 -2.92 9.55 -16.49
CA GLY A 79 -2.21 10.80 -16.29
C GLY A 79 -3.13 12.03 -16.41
N GLY A 80 -2.59 13.17 -16.00
CA GLY A 80 -3.35 14.42 -15.90
C GLY A 80 -3.00 15.19 -14.63
N PRO A 81 -3.67 16.32 -14.37
CA PRO A 81 -3.42 17.12 -13.18
C PRO A 81 -3.82 16.33 -11.92
N GLY A 82 -2.88 16.22 -10.98
CA GLY A 82 -3.16 15.68 -9.66
C GLY A 82 -3.82 16.71 -8.76
N ARG A 83 -4.59 16.23 -7.78
CA ARG A 83 -5.37 17.02 -6.83
C ARG A 83 -5.13 16.53 -5.40
N ARG A 84 -5.01 17.46 -4.44
CA ARG A 84 -5.05 17.17 -3.01
C ARG A 84 -6.50 17.04 -2.55
N LEU A 85 -6.82 16.02 -1.76
CA LEU A 85 -8.17 15.79 -1.22
C LEU A 85 -8.30 16.16 0.26
N THR A 86 -7.23 16.03 1.05
CA THR A 86 -7.30 16.26 2.50
C THR A 86 -6.42 17.43 2.93
N HIS A 87 -6.85 18.12 3.99
CA HIS A 87 -6.11 19.21 4.63
C HIS A 87 -6.03 18.97 6.14
N TRP A 88 -5.64 17.76 6.51
CA TRP A 88 -5.71 17.30 7.89
C TRP A 88 -4.52 17.68 8.75
N GLY A 89 -3.36 18.01 8.15
CA GLY A 89 -2.17 18.42 8.90
C GLY A 89 -1.60 17.33 9.82
N SER A 90 -1.99 16.07 9.60
CA SER A 90 -1.66 14.95 10.47
C SER A 90 -0.41 14.22 9.97
N ALA A 91 0.61 14.11 10.82
CA ALA A 91 1.86 13.39 10.51
C ALA A 91 1.69 11.87 10.31
N ARG A 92 0.49 11.34 10.54
CA ARG A 92 0.14 9.91 10.45
C ARG A 92 -0.92 9.62 9.40
N THR A 93 -1.26 10.58 8.53
CA THR A 93 -2.15 10.32 7.40
C THR A 93 -1.50 9.35 6.42
N GLN A 94 -2.20 8.29 6.06
CA GLN A 94 -1.75 7.29 5.11
C GLN A 94 -2.94 6.70 4.34
N VAL A 95 -2.89 6.76 3.02
CA VAL A 95 -3.80 6.02 2.13
C VAL A 95 -3.61 4.52 2.34
N ARG A 96 -4.72 3.80 2.49
CA ARG A 96 -4.71 2.35 2.67
C ARG A 96 -5.42 1.61 1.54
N GLY A 97 -6.46 2.20 0.97
CA GLY A 97 -7.23 1.59 -0.11
C GLY A 97 -8.41 2.45 -0.50
N TRP A 98 -9.49 1.78 -0.88
CA TRP A 98 -10.75 2.39 -1.27
C TRP A 98 -11.90 1.65 -0.57
N THR A 99 -13.00 2.35 -0.35
CA THR A 99 -14.27 1.70 -0.01
C THR A 99 -14.90 1.09 -1.26
N PRO A 100 -15.82 0.12 -1.11
CA PRO A 100 -16.62 -0.40 -2.23
C PRO A 100 -17.34 0.71 -3.02
N ASP A 101 -17.77 1.78 -2.33
CA ASP A 101 -18.47 2.92 -2.92
C ASP A 101 -17.54 3.92 -3.63
N GLY A 102 -16.23 3.65 -3.70
CA GLY A 102 -15.27 4.47 -4.45
C GLY A 102 -14.72 5.67 -3.67
N GLU A 103 -14.86 5.72 -2.36
CA GLU A 103 -14.19 6.72 -1.52
C GLU A 103 -12.78 6.25 -1.15
N VAL A 104 -11.83 7.18 -0.98
CA VAL A 104 -10.48 6.82 -0.54
C VAL A 104 -10.52 6.44 0.94
N LEU A 105 -9.98 5.28 1.30
CA LEU A 105 -9.79 4.85 2.67
C LEU A 105 -8.41 5.27 3.17
N ALA A 106 -8.37 6.07 4.22
CA ALA A 106 -7.14 6.54 4.85
C ALA A 106 -7.13 6.25 6.36
N ILE A 107 -5.94 6.05 6.91
CA ILE A 107 -5.70 5.99 8.35
C ILE A 107 -5.03 7.29 8.76
N THR A 108 -5.54 7.95 9.82
CA THR A 108 -4.99 9.22 10.27
C THR A 108 -5.22 9.46 11.76
N THR A 109 -4.41 10.31 12.36
CA THR A 109 -4.60 10.82 13.74
C THR A 109 -5.22 12.23 13.73
N HIS A 110 -5.85 12.64 12.62
CA HIS A 110 -6.51 13.94 12.52
C HIS A 110 -7.65 14.07 13.54
N GLY A 111 -7.65 15.19 14.28
CA GLY A 111 -8.59 15.46 15.35
C GLY A 111 -8.37 14.63 16.62
N GLN A 112 -7.22 13.94 16.75
CA GLN A 112 -6.92 13.07 17.88
C GLN A 112 -5.84 13.67 18.77
N ALA A 113 -6.00 13.51 20.09
CA ALA A 113 -5.05 14.04 21.08
C ALA A 113 -3.69 13.32 21.09
N SER A 114 -3.56 12.18 20.40
CA SER A 114 -2.34 11.36 20.41
C SER A 114 -2.03 10.78 19.04
N LEU A 115 -0.76 10.86 18.65
CA LEU A 115 -0.22 10.23 17.45
C LEU A 115 -0.21 8.68 17.53
N ARG A 116 -0.59 8.11 18.67
CA ARG A 116 -0.70 6.65 18.90
C ARG A 116 -2.11 6.12 18.67
N ARG A 117 -3.08 7.00 18.41
CA ARG A 117 -4.47 6.62 18.19
C ARG A 117 -4.89 7.11 16.82
N SER A 118 -4.84 6.21 15.84
CA SER A 118 -5.26 6.47 14.47
C SER A 118 -6.64 5.88 14.21
N TRP A 119 -7.45 6.54 13.39
CA TRP A 119 -8.75 6.07 12.96
C TRP A 119 -8.76 5.88 11.45
N ALA A 120 -9.60 4.96 10.99
CA ALA A 120 -9.97 4.87 9.60
C ALA A 120 -10.96 5.98 9.24
N ARG A 121 -10.71 6.66 8.12
CA ARG A 121 -11.58 7.66 7.53
C ARG A 121 -11.78 7.40 6.05
N THR A 122 -12.98 7.64 5.57
CA THR A 122 -13.27 7.71 4.13
C THR A 122 -13.12 9.15 3.65
N VAL A 123 -12.66 9.33 2.43
CA VAL A 123 -12.48 10.65 1.80
C VAL A 123 -13.19 10.63 0.45
N PRO A 124 -14.31 11.36 0.32
CA PRO A 124 -15.02 11.51 -0.94
C PRO A 124 -14.11 12.10 -2.02
N LEU A 125 -14.35 11.68 -3.27
CA LEU A 125 -13.61 12.21 -4.41
C LEU A 125 -13.96 13.65 -4.76
N ASP A 126 -14.94 14.30 -4.14
CA ASP A 126 -15.20 15.73 -4.32
C ASP A 126 -14.38 16.61 -3.35
N GLY A 127 -13.64 16.00 -2.41
CA GLY A 127 -12.88 16.70 -1.38
C GLY A 127 -13.71 17.12 -0.16
N GLY A 128 -14.91 16.56 0.01
CA GLY A 128 -15.73 16.73 1.20
C GLY A 128 -15.04 16.30 2.50
N PRO A 129 -15.66 16.56 3.67
CA PRO A 129 -15.02 16.42 4.99
C PRO A 129 -14.59 14.99 5.34
N GLY A 130 -15.13 13.98 4.64
CA GLY A 130 -14.89 12.57 4.93
C GLY A 130 -15.60 12.08 6.18
N THR A 131 -15.67 10.76 6.34
CA THR A 131 -16.38 10.11 7.44
C THR A 131 -15.41 9.29 8.28
N THR A 132 -15.49 9.41 9.61
CA THR A 132 -14.74 8.50 10.51
C THR A 132 -15.50 7.19 10.64
N LEU A 133 -14.82 6.08 10.36
CA LEU A 133 -15.42 4.75 10.47
C LEU A 133 -15.49 4.29 11.94
N PRO A 134 -16.54 3.56 12.35
CA PRO A 134 -16.85 3.27 13.74
C PRO A 134 -16.02 2.13 14.36
N TYR A 135 -14.85 1.80 13.81
CA TYR A 135 -14.03 0.66 14.25
C TYR A 135 -13.09 0.98 15.43
N GLY A 136 -13.12 2.21 15.92
CA GLY A 136 -12.16 2.68 16.93
C GLY A 136 -10.73 2.82 16.40
N PRO A 137 -9.71 2.79 17.28
CA PRO A 137 -8.32 2.93 16.88
C PRO A 137 -7.81 1.74 16.06
N VAL A 138 -7.45 1.99 14.79
CA VAL A 138 -7.02 0.97 13.83
C VAL A 138 -5.81 1.43 13.02
N GLY A 139 -5.00 0.46 12.57
CA GLY A 139 -3.85 0.68 11.69
C GLY A 139 -4.11 0.35 10.22
N HIS A 140 -5.14 -0.46 9.96
CA HIS A 140 -5.59 -0.84 8.63
C HIS A 140 -7.02 -1.36 8.70
N VAL A 141 -7.74 -1.27 7.57
CA VAL A 141 -9.06 -1.87 7.36
C VAL A 141 -9.04 -2.50 5.97
N ALA A 142 -9.54 -3.72 5.86
CA ALA A 142 -9.74 -4.44 4.61
C ALA A 142 -11.22 -4.81 4.47
N HIS A 143 -11.87 -4.29 3.42
CA HIS A 143 -13.24 -4.64 3.07
C HIS A 143 -13.24 -5.81 2.07
N GLY A 144 -14.19 -6.71 2.23
CA GLY A 144 -14.40 -7.90 1.40
C GLY A 144 -15.72 -8.58 1.80
N PRO A 145 -15.81 -9.91 1.81
CA PRO A 145 -16.97 -10.63 2.34
C PRO A 145 -17.33 -10.25 3.79
N ALA A 146 -16.33 -9.85 4.57
CA ALA A 146 -16.45 -9.33 5.92
C ALA A 146 -15.42 -8.21 6.16
N THR A 147 -15.62 -7.42 7.22
CA THR A 147 -14.67 -6.33 7.56
C THR A 147 -13.55 -6.87 8.44
N VAL A 148 -12.31 -6.76 7.96
CA VAL A 148 -11.11 -7.09 8.74
C VAL A 148 -10.39 -5.82 9.13
N ILE A 149 -10.02 -5.70 10.41
CA ILE A 149 -9.22 -4.59 10.92
C ILE A 149 -7.90 -5.09 11.49
N LEU A 150 -6.89 -4.24 11.39
CA LEU A 150 -5.60 -4.44 12.06
C LEU A 150 -5.50 -3.49 13.25
N SER A 151 -5.34 -4.03 14.45
CA SER A 151 -4.99 -3.21 15.61
C SER A 151 -3.54 -2.75 15.48
N ALA A 152 -3.26 -1.45 15.50
CA ALA A 152 -1.87 -0.98 15.47
C ALA A 152 -1.64 0.29 16.29
N PRO A 153 -1.51 0.20 17.63
CA PRO A 153 -1.23 1.38 18.46
C PRO A 153 0.18 1.97 18.21
N MET A 154 1.10 1.25 17.55
CA MET A 154 2.42 1.77 17.17
C MET A 154 2.89 1.41 15.75
N GLY A 155 1.98 0.91 14.90
CA GLY A 155 2.19 0.34 13.55
C GLY A 155 3.42 0.83 12.78
N ARG A 156 4.57 0.23 13.06
CA ARG A 156 5.73 0.26 12.18
C ARG A 156 5.74 -1.06 11.45
N GLU A 157 6.01 -1.01 10.16
CA GLU A 157 6.17 -2.21 9.36
C GLU A 157 7.26 -3.13 9.94
N ALA A 158 7.05 -4.44 9.92
CA ALA A 158 7.88 -5.45 10.55
C ALA A 158 9.36 -5.38 10.10
N ALA A 159 9.62 -4.82 8.92
CA ALA A 159 10.97 -4.56 8.44
C ALA A 159 11.78 -3.58 9.33
N TRP A 160 11.12 -2.70 10.09
CA TRP A 160 11.76 -1.76 11.01
C TRP A 160 12.16 -2.41 12.34
N TRP A 161 11.42 -3.43 12.78
CA TRP A 161 11.73 -4.22 13.97
C TRP A 161 11.32 -5.67 13.72
N LYS A 162 12.23 -6.41 13.08
CA LYS A 162 12.01 -7.80 12.70
C LYS A 162 11.74 -8.65 13.94
N ARG A 163 10.82 -9.61 13.80
CA ARG A 163 10.45 -10.61 14.81
C ARG A 163 9.94 -9.99 16.11
N TYR A 164 9.30 -8.82 16.01
CA TYR A 164 8.74 -8.16 17.17
C TYR A 164 7.55 -8.95 17.74
N ARG A 165 7.56 -9.18 19.06
CA ARG A 165 6.52 -9.91 19.84
C ARG A 165 5.94 -9.10 21.00
N GLY A 166 6.24 -7.81 21.08
CA GLY A 166 5.76 -6.98 22.17
C GLY A 166 4.27 -6.64 22.04
N GLY A 167 3.68 -6.05 23.07
CA GLY A 167 2.24 -5.78 23.14
C GLY A 167 1.66 -4.82 22.08
N THR A 168 2.50 -4.25 21.21
CA THR A 168 2.07 -3.40 20.09
C THR A 168 2.11 -4.10 18.73
N ALA A 169 2.39 -5.41 18.72
CA ALA A 169 2.33 -6.22 17.50
C ALA A 169 0.93 -6.17 16.91
N GLY A 170 0.86 -6.15 15.59
CA GLY A 170 -0.38 -6.13 14.84
C GLY A 170 -1.19 -7.38 15.10
N LYS A 171 -2.48 -7.19 15.37
CA LYS A 171 -3.46 -8.27 15.59
C LYS A 171 -4.62 -8.05 14.64
N LEU A 172 -5.07 -9.12 14.00
CA LEU A 172 -6.21 -9.08 13.11
C LEU A 172 -7.48 -9.34 13.91
N TRP A 173 -8.52 -8.58 13.56
CA TRP A 173 -9.87 -8.74 14.07
C TRP A 173 -10.83 -8.70 12.90
N ILE A 174 -11.92 -9.45 12.98
CA ILE A 174 -12.91 -9.55 11.92
C ILE A 174 -14.31 -9.37 12.52
N ASP A 175 -15.13 -8.56 11.85
CA ASP A 175 -16.57 -8.52 12.04
C ASP A 175 -17.17 -9.45 10.98
N ARG A 176 -17.53 -10.67 11.40
CA ARG A 176 -17.97 -11.75 10.50
C ARG A 176 -19.41 -11.59 10.06
N ASP A 177 -20.24 -11.09 10.97
CA ASP A 177 -21.70 -11.03 10.82
C ASP A 177 -22.18 -9.65 10.36
N GLY A 178 -21.29 -8.65 10.36
CA GLY A 178 -21.57 -7.28 9.93
C GLY A 178 -22.38 -6.49 10.96
N ASP A 179 -22.39 -6.93 12.22
CA ASP A 179 -23.12 -6.30 13.33
C ASP A 179 -22.24 -5.33 14.14
N GLY A 180 -20.95 -5.21 13.78
CA GLY A 180 -19.97 -4.38 14.47
C GLY A 180 -19.21 -5.08 15.59
N GLU A 181 -19.49 -6.36 15.88
CA GLU A 181 -18.77 -7.14 16.88
C GLU A 181 -17.54 -7.82 16.28
N PHE A 182 -16.36 -7.38 16.72
CA PHE A 182 -15.08 -7.86 16.21
C PHE A 182 -14.52 -9.00 17.04
N VAL A 183 -14.20 -10.11 16.39
CA VAL A 183 -13.52 -11.26 17.00
C VAL A 183 -12.08 -11.36 16.51
N ARG A 184 -11.19 -11.82 17.39
CA ARG A 184 -9.76 -11.90 17.06
C ARG A 184 -9.46 -13.09 16.14
N LEU A 185 -8.62 -12.84 15.13
CA LEU A 185 -8.02 -13.89 14.30
C LEU A 185 -6.59 -14.17 14.73
N HIS A 186 -6.18 -15.44 14.58
CA HIS A 186 -4.80 -15.88 14.77
C HIS A 186 -4.22 -15.51 16.14
N ASP A 187 -4.99 -15.71 17.22
CA ASP A 187 -4.54 -15.36 18.58
C ASP A 187 -3.27 -16.11 19.00
N ASP A 188 -3.13 -17.36 18.53
CA ASP A 188 -1.98 -18.22 18.79
C ASP A 188 -0.76 -17.95 17.90
N LEU A 189 -0.88 -17.05 16.91
CA LEU A 189 0.21 -16.77 16.00
C LEU A 189 1.23 -15.83 16.65
N ASP A 190 2.41 -16.36 16.97
CA ASP A 190 3.52 -15.60 17.53
C ASP A 190 4.24 -14.78 16.43
N GLY A 191 3.58 -13.72 15.95
CA GLY A 191 4.07 -12.89 14.86
C GLY A 191 3.43 -11.52 14.81
N ASN A 192 4.11 -10.57 14.16
CA ASN A 192 3.53 -9.28 13.88
C ASN A 192 2.69 -9.37 12.59
N LEU A 193 1.38 -9.12 12.66
CA LEU A 193 0.48 -9.19 11.50
C LEU A 193 0.35 -7.83 10.83
N GLU A 194 0.42 -7.78 9.50
CA GLU A 194 0.37 -6.52 8.76
C GLU A 194 -0.32 -6.65 7.40
N TYR A 195 -0.75 -5.52 6.84
CA TYR A 195 -1.31 -5.41 5.48
C TYR A 195 -2.37 -6.49 5.14
N PRO A 196 -3.42 -6.69 5.96
CA PRO A 196 -4.51 -7.58 5.58
C PRO A 196 -5.18 -7.09 4.28
N VAL A 197 -5.50 -8.03 3.38
CA VAL A 197 -6.29 -7.82 2.16
C VAL A 197 -7.12 -9.06 1.88
N TRP A 198 -8.28 -8.88 1.25
CA TRP A 198 -9.10 -9.99 0.76
C TRP A 198 -8.65 -10.45 -0.63
N ALA A 199 -8.67 -11.75 -0.86
CA ALA A 199 -8.50 -12.39 -2.15
C ALA A 199 -9.39 -13.64 -2.19
N GLY A 200 -10.51 -13.55 -2.91
CA GLY A 200 -11.59 -14.53 -2.88
C GLY A 200 -12.23 -14.62 -1.49
N ASP A 201 -12.29 -15.83 -0.97
CA ASP A 201 -12.78 -16.17 0.38
C ASP A 201 -11.68 -16.16 1.45
N ARG A 202 -10.44 -15.82 1.07
CA ARG A 202 -9.29 -15.81 1.97
C ARG A 202 -8.84 -14.39 2.33
N ILE A 203 -8.31 -14.27 3.54
CA ILE A 203 -7.65 -13.07 4.04
C ILE A 203 -6.15 -13.30 3.91
N ALA A 204 -5.51 -12.59 2.98
CA ALA A 204 -4.05 -12.54 2.90
C ALA A 204 -3.48 -11.47 3.83
N PHE A 205 -2.32 -11.73 4.42
CA PHE A 205 -1.62 -10.81 5.31
C PHE A 205 -0.13 -11.12 5.36
N LEU A 206 0.66 -10.18 5.89
CA LEU A 206 2.07 -10.35 6.16
C LEU A 206 2.31 -10.79 7.60
N SER A 207 3.23 -11.71 7.81
CA SER A 207 3.71 -12.11 9.14
C SER A 207 5.15 -12.61 9.10
N ASP A 208 5.85 -12.51 10.23
CA ASP A 208 7.21 -13.04 10.42
C ASP A 208 7.29 -14.09 11.55
N HIS A 209 6.17 -14.76 11.85
CA HIS A 209 6.12 -15.78 12.90
C HIS A 209 7.10 -16.94 12.67
N GLU A 210 7.38 -17.28 11.40
CA GLU A 210 8.39 -18.27 11.00
C GLU A 210 9.77 -17.66 10.68
N GLY A 211 10.06 -16.47 11.21
CA GLY A 211 11.39 -15.85 11.20
C GLY A 211 11.67 -14.83 10.08
N THR A 212 11.07 -15.02 8.90
CA THR A 212 11.14 -14.09 7.76
C THR A 212 9.74 -13.61 7.38
N GLY A 213 9.59 -12.30 7.11
CA GLY A 213 8.34 -11.71 6.66
C GLY A 213 7.86 -12.37 5.37
N ALA A 214 6.68 -12.96 5.40
CA ALA A 214 6.10 -13.76 4.34
C ALA A 214 4.63 -13.41 4.13
N VAL A 215 4.11 -13.71 2.94
CA VAL A 215 2.66 -13.64 2.67
C VAL A 215 2.02 -14.93 3.17
N TYR A 216 1.02 -14.79 4.03
CA TYR A 216 0.17 -15.88 4.50
C TYR A 216 -1.28 -15.60 4.10
N SER A 217 -2.12 -16.62 4.17
CA SER A 217 -3.56 -16.45 4.09
C SER A 217 -4.31 -17.46 4.95
N SER A 218 -5.52 -17.12 5.36
CA SER A 218 -6.45 -18.01 6.05
C SER A 218 -7.89 -17.76 5.60
N LEU A 219 -8.80 -18.66 5.97
CA LEU A 219 -10.23 -18.43 5.85
C LEU A 219 -10.72 -17.41 6.88
N ALA A 220 -11.94 -16.89 6.71
CA ALA A 220 -12.54 -15.87 7.58
C ALA A 220 -12.70 -16.31 9.07
N ASP A 221 -12.72 -17.61 9.32
CA ASP A 221 -12.74 -18.19 10.67
C ASP A 221 -11.32 -18.34 11.27
N GLY A 222 -10.28 -18.07 10.49
CA GLY A 222 -8.87 -18.21 10.86
C GLY A 222 -8.28 -19.60 10.57
N SER A 223 -9.07 -20.53 10.04
CA SER A 223 -8.62 -21.88 9.68
C SER A 223 -7.83 -21.89 8.37
N ASP A 224 -7.26 -23.06 8.06
CA ASP A 224 -6.51 -23.32 6.83
C ASP A 224 -5.41 -22.26 6.60
N LEU A 225 -4.58 -22.01 7.61
CA LEU A 225 -3.46 -21.09 7.48
C LEU A 225 -2.43 -21.63 6.46
N ARG A 226 -2.19 -20.85 5.41
CA ARG A 226 -1.25 -21.17 4.32
C ARG A 226 -0.19 -20.11 4.19
N ARG A 227 0.99 -20.52 3.73
CA ARG A 227 2.12 -19.66 3.41
C ARG A 227 2.36 -19.65 1.91
N HIS A 228 2.59 -18.46 1.35
CA HIS A 228 2.68 -18.25 -0.10
C HIS A 228 4.04 -17.80 -0.60
N THR A 229 5.02 -17.62 0.29
CA THR A 229 6.38 -17.20 -0.08
C THR A 229 7.43 -18.13 0.52
N PRO A 230 8.63 -18.28 -0.09
CA PRO A 230 9.69 -19.18 0.41
C PRO A 230 10.23 -18.85 1.81
N LEU A 231 10.78 -19.84 2.54
CA LEU A 231 11.33 -19.68 3.92
C LEU A 231 12.55 -18.75 3.95
N ASP A 232 13.46 -18.93 2.99
CA ASP A 232 14.79 -18.31 3.01
C ASP A 232 14.90 -17.08 2.10
N GLY A 233 13.85 -16.26 2.05
CA GLY A 233 13.77 -15.07 1.20
C GLY A 233 14.10 -13.74 1.89
N TYR A 234 14.08 -12.66 1.12
CA TYR A 234 13.91 -11.31 1.66
C TYR A 234 12.47 -11.14 2.18
N TYR A 235 12.27 -10.23 3.13
CA TYR A 235 10.94 -9.94 3.67
C TYR A 235 9.97 -9.54 2.54
N ALA A 236 8.85 -10.26 2.46
CA ALA A 236 7.66 -9.77 1.76
C ALA A 236 7.10 -8.57 2.51
N ARG A 237 6.78 -7.51 1.76
CA ARG A 237 6.44 -6.18 2.28
C ARG A 237 5.32 -5.53 1.46
N HIS A 238 4.56 -4.66 2.11
CA HIS A 238 3.54 -3.81 1.49
C HIS A 238 2.50 -4.57 0.66
N ALA A 239 1.99 -5.69 1.17
CA ALA A 239 0.96 -6.45 0.48
C ALA A 239 -0.27 -5.59 0.17
N ALA A 240 -0.82 -5.80 -1.02
CA ALA A 240 -2.03 -5.19 -1.52
C ALA A 240 -2.73 -6.17 -2.47
N GLY A 241 -4.00 -5.98 -2.78
CA GLY A 241 -4.74 -6.88 -3.67
C GLY A 241 -5.91 -6.21 -4.34
N ASP A 242 -6.49 -6.91 -5.31
CA ASP A 242 -7.65 -6.46 -6.07
C ASP A 242 -8.93 -7.24 -5.74
N GLY A 243 -8.88 -8.12 -4.74
CA GLY A 243 -10.00 -8.98 -4.36
C GLY A 243 -9.89 -10.41 -4.91
N THR A 244 -8.93 -10.69 -5.80
CA THR A 244 -8.61 -12.06 -6.25
C THR A 244 -7.11 -12.35 -6.24
N ARG A 245 -6.29 -11.36 -6.56
CA ARG A 245 -4.82 -11.45 -6.64
C ARG A 245 -4.17 -10.63 -5.55
N VAL A 246 -2.95 -11.01 -5.18
CA VAL A 246 -2.14 -10.29 -4.19
C VAL A 246 -0.81 -9.87 -4.80
N VAL A 247 -0.47 -8.58 -4.69
CA VAL A 247 0.84 -8.03 -5.04
C VAL A 247 1.60 -7.65 -3.77
N TYR A 248 2.90 -7.84 -3.78
CA TYR A 248 3.78 -7.44 -2.69
C TYR A 248 5.16 -7.05 -3.22
N THR A 249 6.01 -6.55 -2.33
CA THR A 249 7.42 -6.27 -2.64
C THR A 249 8.33 -7.22 -1.89
N SER A 250 9.42 -7.61 -2.53
CA SER A 250 10.53 -8.30 -1.88
C SER A 250 11.83 -7.92 -2.58
N ALA A 251 12.89 -7.63 -1.81
CA ALA A 251 14.19 -7.18 -2.32
C ALA A 251 14.17 -5.94 -3.25
N GLY A 252 13.13 -5.09 -3.17
CA GLY A 252 12.96 -3.95 -4.07
C GLY A 252 12.34 -4.29 -5.43
N GLU A 253 11.83 -5.51 -5.58
CA GLU A 253 11.13 -6.00 -6.77
C GLU A 253 9.64 -6.19 -6.47
N LEU A 254 8.83 -6.18 -7.53
CA LEU A 254 7.39 -6.44 -7.46
C LEU A 254 7.10 -7.92 -7.73
N TRP A 255 6.26 -8.50 -6.89
CA TRP A 255 5.84 -9.90 -6.97
C TRP A 255 4.33 -9.98 -6.90
N ILE A 256 3.75 -10.96 -7.61
CA ILE A 256 2.30 -11.19 -7.61
C ILE A 256 2.01 -12.68 -7.42
N LEU A 257 0.93 -12.93 -6.71
CA LEU A 257 0.22 -14.20 -6.58
C LEU A 257 -1.10 -14.06 -7.35
N ASP A 258 -1.27 -14.85 -8.41
CA ASP A 258 -2.48 -14.81 -9.24
C ASP A 258 -3.70 -15.45 -8.55
N ASP A 259 -3.45 -16.34 -7.58
CA ASP A 259 -4.42 -16.90 -6.65
C ASP A 259 -3.73 -17.28 -5.33
N LEU A 260 -4.51 -17.79 -4.37
CA LEU A 260 -4.02 -18.28 -3.08
C LEU A 260 -4.29 -19.80 -2.88
N ASP A 261 -4.53 -20.51 -3.98
CA ASP A 261 -4.89 -21.94 -4.03
C ASP A 261 -3.79 -22.82 -4.64
N GLY A 262 -2.63 -22.25 -4.94
CA GLY A 262 -1.45 -23.00 -5.34
C GLY A 262 -0.54 -22.27 -6.32
N ALA A 263 -0.92 -21.08 -6.79
CA ALA A 263 -0.06 -20.26 -7.63
C ALA A 263 1.29 -19.98 -6.95
N GLU A 264 2.37 -20.22 -7.68
CA GLU A 264 3.70 -19.78 -7.27
C GLU A 264 3.85 -18.27 -7.49
N PRO A 265 4.56 -17.55 -6.59
CA PRO A 265 4.84 -16.14 -6.81
C PRO A 265 5.63 -15.89 -8.10
N ARG A 266 5.15 -14.98 -8.94
CA ARG A 266 5.87 -14.52 -10.13
C ARG A 266 6.34 -13.08 -9.98
N ARG A 267 7.53 -12.80 -10.50
CA ARG A 267 8.10 -11.44 -10.53
C ARG A 267 7.47 -10.64 -11.67
N LEU A 268 7.14 -9.37 -11.42
CA LEU A 268 6.69 -8.42 -12.45
C LEU A 268 7.87 -7.69 -13.08
N GLU A 269 8.06 -7.86 -14.38
CA GLU A 269 9.13 -7.25 -15.17
C GLU A 269 8.74 -5.84 -15.64
N VAL A 270 8.87 -4.85 -14.77
CA VAL A 270 8.57 -3.44 -15.10
C VAL A 270 9.83 -2.64 -15.43
N ARG A 271 9.75 -1.75 -16.42
CA ARG A 271 10.83 -0.87 -16.83
C ARG A 271 10.41 0.58 -16.67
N LEU A 272 11.09 1.31 -15.80
CA LEU A 272 10.87 2.75 -15.67
C LEU A 272 11.18 3.45 -17.00
N GLY A 273 10.23 4.23 -17.50
CA GLY A 273 10.50 5.13 -18.60
C GLY A 273 11.54 6.17 -18.17
N ARG A 274 12.68 6.27 -18.87
CA ARG A 274 13.60 7.38 -18.62
C ARG A 274 12.86 8.70 -18.81
N PRO A 275 13.01 9.69 -17.92
CA PRO A 275 12.49 11.02 -18.18
C PRO A 275 13.03 11.49 -19.52
N ALA A 276 12.15 12.01 -20.40
CA ALA A 276 12.62 12.72 -21.58
C ALA A 276 13.58 13.82 -21.09
N ARG A 277 14.81 13.85 -21.62
CA ARG A 277 15.74 14.96 -21.38
C ARG A 277 14.99 16.24 -21.74
N ARG A 278 14.70 17.10 -20.75
CA ARG A 278 14.18 18.44 -21.02
C ARG A 278 15.13 19.10 -22.04
N PRO A 279 14.67 19.51 -23.23
CA PRO A 279 15.47 20.41 -24.06
C PRO A 279 15.46 21.77 -23.35
N GLY A 280 16.53 22.07 -22.60
CA GLY A 280 16.70 23.40 -22.01
C GLY A 280 17.13 23.40 -20.55
N SER A 281 18.41 23.13 -20.29
CA SER A 281 19.16 23.79 -19.21
C SER A 281 20.66 23.65 -19.45
N ARG A 282 21.13 24.30 -20.52
CA ARG A 282 22.52 24.74 -20.61
C ARG A 282 22.51 26.19 -21.04
N SER A 283 22.10 27.10 -20.15
CA SER A 283 22.66 28.44 -20.20
C SER A 283 24.10 28.30 -19.71
N ARG A 284 25.02 28.08 -20.65
CA ARG A 284 26.45 28.22 -20.37
C ARG A 284 26.64 29.71 -20.10
N TRP A 285 26.82 30.07 -18.83
CA TRP A 285 27.16 31.44 -18.46
C TRP A 285 28.54 31.74 -19.04
N THR A 286 28.63 32.75 -19.89
CA THR A 286 29.89 33.28 -20.40
C THR A 286 30.13 34.62 -19.70
N PRO A 287 31.22 34.80 -18.94
CA PRO A 287 31.55 36.11 -18.39
C PRO A 287 31.84 37.11 -19.53
N PRO A 288 31.53 38.41 -19.33
CA PRO A 288 31.94 39.44 -20.27
C PRO A 288 33.47 39.54 -20.32
N ALA A 289 34.01 39.72 -21.53
CA ALA A 289 35.42 39.97 -21.73
C ALA A 289 35.78 41.36 -21.16
N GLY A 290 36.74 41.36 -20.23
CA GLY A 290 37.51 42.56 -19.88
C GLY A 290 38.75 42.67 -20.76
#